data_AF-A0A933ZU72-F1
#
_entry.id   AF-A0A933ZU72-F1
#
_cell.length_a   1.000
_cell.length_b   1.000
_cell.length_c   1.000
_cell.angle_alpha   90.00
_cell.angle_beta   90.00
_cell.angle_gamma   90.00
#
_symmetry.space_group_name_H-M   'P 1'
#
loop_
_entity.id
_entity.type
_entity.pdbx_description
1 polymer ?
#
loop_
_entity_poly.entity_id
_entity_poly.type
_entity_poly.pdbx_seq_one_letter_code
_entity_poly.pdbx_strand_id
1 'polypeptide(L)'
;MRTAALLFTLTLVLVLGGCSSSICSGTSCDCPSGETCDFDACSTSTADCNYSCSADSTCTGECGADCNVACVGKSCTHTVGEGSNVSCTSGTCNITCNGSCSVVGSTSLTCVGSTKGLMGCD
;
A
#
# COMPACT_ATOMS: atom_id res chain seq x y z
N MET A 1 -12.33 38.57 -35.71
CA MET A 1 -11.22 38.23 -34.78
C MET A 1 -11.85 37.43 -33.65
N ARG A 2 -11.59 36.13 -33.58
CA ARG A 2 -12.20 35.18 -32.63
C ARG A 2 -11.16 34.88 -31.54
N THR A 3 -11.31 35.47 -30.36
CA THR A 3 -10.46 35.19 -29.21
C THR A 3 -11.02 33.96 -28.49
N ALA A 4 -10.31 32.84 -28.64
CA ALA A 4 -10.62 31.57 -27.97
C ALA A 4 -10.25 31.67 -26.48
N ALA A 5 -11.25 31.54 -25.62
CA ALA A 5 -11.07 31.38 -24.18
C ALA A 5 -10.66 29.93 -23.90
N LEU A 6 -9.38 29.69 -23.62
CA LEU A 6 -8.87 28.43 -23.11
C LEU A 6 -9.26 28.30 -21.63
N LEU A 7 -10.41 27.67 -21.39
CA LEU A 7 -10.84 27.19 -20.08
C LEU A 7 -10.00 25.98 -19.69
N PHE A 8 -8.89 26.25 -18.99
CA PHE A 8 -8.09 25.23 -18.33
C PHE A 8 -8.86 24.75 -17.09
N THR A 9 -9.70 23.74 -17.26
CA THR A 9 -10.42 23.07 -16.18
C THR A 9 -9.43 22.19 -15.42
N LEU A 10 -8.75 22.80 -14.45
CA LEU A 10 -7.96 22.10 -13.44
C LEU A 10 -8.92 21.25 -12.60
N THR A 11 -9.10 19.99 -13.01
CA THR A 11 -9.82 18.98 -12.24
C THR A 11 -8.96 18.63 -11.04
N LEU A 12 -9.14 19.41 -9.97
CA LEU A 12 -8.63 19.07 -8.64
C LEU A 12 -9.40 17.83 -8.17
N VAL A 13 -8.84 16.65 -8.42
CA VAL A 13 -9.28 15.39 -7.82
C VAL A 13 -8.97 15.54 -6.34
N LEU A 14 -9.97 16.03 -5.60
CA LEU A 14 -9.96 16.05 -4.14
C LEU A 14 -10.07 14.58 -3.70
N VAL A 15 -8.92 13.91 -3.60
CA VAL A 15 -8.82 12.65 -2.90
C VAL A 15 -9.18 12.98 -1.46
N LEU A 16 -10.40 12.65 -1.06
CA LEU A 16 -10.76 12.59 0.35
C LEU A 16 -9.83 11.55 0.97
N GLY A 17 -8.67 12.00 1.46
CA GLY A 17 -7.85 11.27 2.40
C GLY A 17 -8.73 11.06 3.62
N GLY A 18 -9.41 9.91 3.63
CA GLY A 18 -10.25 9.52 4.74
C GLY A 18 -9.37 9.49 5.97
N CYS A 19 -9.65 10.38 6.92
CA CYS A 19 -9.13 10.29 8.27
C CYS A 19 -9.70 9.01 8.89
N SER A 20 -9.12 7.88 8.55
CA SER A 20 -9.39 6.62 9.23
C SER A 20 -8.29 6.43 10.24
N SER A 21 -8.69 6.03 11.43
CA SER A 21 -7.80 5.94 12.59
C SER A 21 -6.85 4.75 12.42
N SER A 22 -5.84 4.87 11.56
CA SER A 22 -4.68 3.98 11.58
C SER A 22 -4.03 4.13 12.95
N ILE A 23 -4.10 3.08 13.76
CA ILE A 23 -3.49 3.08 15.09
C ILE A 23 -2.03 2.71 14.87
N CYS A 24 -1.22 3.73 14.58
CA CYS A 24 0.22 3.58 14.47
C CYS A 24 0.89 3.88 15.82
N SER A 25 1.68 2.93 16.31
CA SER A 25 2.59 3.09 17.42
C SER A 25 4.03 2.95 16.90
N GLY A 26 4.65 4.08 16.55
CA GLY A 26 5.94 4.10 15.89
C GLY A 26 5.84 3.53 14.47
N THR A 27 6.62 2.49 14.17
CA THR A 27 6.65 1.79 12.88
C THR A 27 5.62 0.65 12.77
N SER A 28 4.87 0.37 13.84
CA SER A 28 3.82 -0.64 13.84
C SER A 28 2.46 0.02 13.69
N CYS A 29 1.70 -0.37 12.68
CA CYS A 29 0.35 0.14 12.46
C CYS A 29 -0.67 -0.98 12.31
N ASP A 30 -1.77 -0.83 13.03
CA ASP A 30 -2.92 -1.72 12.94
C ASP A 30 -4.12 -0.97 12.36
N CYS A 31 -4.75 -1.61 11.37
CA CYS A 31 -6.04 -1.22 10.84
C CYS A 31 -7.11 -2.18 11.37
N PRO A 32 -8.04 -1.70 12.21
CA PRO A 32 -9.14 -2.52 12.71
C PRO A 32 -10.11 -2.89 11.59
N SER A 33 -10.89 -3.95 11.82
CA SER A 33 -11.80 -4.50 10.83
C SER A 33 -12.89 -3.52 10.41
N GLY A 34 -13.19 -3.48 9.11
CA GLY A 34 -14.23 -2.61 8.54
C GLY A 34 -13.83 -1.14 8.35
N GLU A 35 -12.62 -0.75 8.74
CA GLU A 35 -12.10 0.61 8.57
C GLU A 35 -11.27 0.76 7.29
N THR A 36 -11.03 2.00 6.84
CA THR A 36 -10.23 2.29 5.64
C THR A 36 -8.92 3.00 5.99
N CYS A 37 -7.91 2.28 6.47
CA CYS A 37 -6.69 2.91 6.96
C CYS A 37 -5.72 3.33 5.86
N ASP A 38 -5.24 4.57 5.96
CA ASP A 38 -4.08 5.05 5.23
C ASP A 38 -2.90 5.16 6.22
N PHE A 39 -1.83 4.41 5.93
CA PHE A 39 -0.65 4.32 6.78
C PHE A 39 0.43 5.27 6.30
N ASP A 40 0.32 6.54 6.71
CA ASP A 40 1.34 7.58 6.49
C ASP A 40 2.49 7.55 7.53
N ALA A 41 2.43 6.68 8.54
CA ALA A 41 3.47 6.63 9.59
C ALA A 41 4.82 6.10 9.06
N CYS A 42 4.79 5.38 7.93
CA CYS A 42 5.99 5.00 7.22
C CYS A 42 5.90 5.45 5.77
N SER A 43 7.06 5.50 5.15
CA SER A 43 7.25 5.90 3.76
C SER A 43 8.20 4.93 3.09
N THR A 44 8.41 5.07 1.79
CA THR A 44 9.44 4.34 1.03
C THR A 44 10.87 4.56 1.56
N SER A 45 11.10 5.53 2.46
CA SER A 45 12.39 5.77 3.12
C SER A 45 12.49 5.17 4.52
N THR A 46 11.38 4.68 5.09
CA THR A 46 11.33 4.13 6.46
C THR A 46 11.40 2.60 6.39
N ALA A 47 12.46 2.03 6.93
CA ALA A 47 12.61 0.58 7.02
C ALA A 47 11.86 -0.02 8.23
N ASP A 48 11.70 -1.34 8.23
CA ASP A 48 11.20 -2.12 9.37
C ASP A 48 9.77 -1.77 9.85
N CYS A 49 8.91 -1.27 8.95
CA CYS A 49 7.52 -1.05 9.33
C CYS A 49 6.67 -2.29 9.25
N ASN A 50 5.77 -2.40 10.21
CA ASN A 50 4.88 -3.53 10.38
C ASN A 50 3.44 -3.07 10.22
N TYR A 51 2.77 -3.54 9.18
CA TYR A 51 1.40 -3.20 8.86
C TYR A 51 0.49 -4.41 9.04
N SER A 52 -0.61 -4.19 9.73
CA SER A 52 -1.60 -5.22 10.05
C SER A 52 -2.98 -4.73 9.62
N CYS A 53 -3.53 -5.40 8.60
CA CYS A 53 -4.82 -5.07 8.01
C CYS A 53 -5.84 -6.16 8.32
N SER A 54 -6.71 -5.86 9.29
CA SER A 54 -7.73 -6.79 9.76
C SER A 54 -8.82 -7.04 8.71
N ALA A 55 -9.66 -8.05 8.92
CA ALA A 55 -10.72 -8.43 8.01
C ALA A 55 -11.65 -7.27 7.62
N ASP A 56 -12.19 -7.30 6.40
CA ASP A 56 -13.11 -6.28 5.87
C ASP A 56 -12.57 -4.84 5.80
N SER A 57 -11.30 -4.62 6.17
CA SER A 57 -10.65 -3.31 6.08
C SER A 57 -10.17 -3.01 4.66
N THR A 58 -9.98 -1.72 4.38
CA THR A 58 -9.25 -1.25 3.21
C THR A 58 -7.97 -0.58 3.66
N CYS A 59 -6.82 -1.07 3.25
CA CYS A 59 -5.53 -0.53 3.67
C CYS A 59 -4.73 0.03 2.50
N THR A 60 -4.17 1.20 2.71
CA THR A 60 -3.20 1.85 1.83
C THR A 60 -1.97 2.25 2.63
N GLY A 61 -0.77 2.14 2.05
CA GLY A 61 0.44 2.61 2.72
C GLY A 61 1.73 2.32 1.97
N GLU A 62 2.82 2.94 2.44
CA GLU A 62 4.14 2.82 1.83
C GLU A 62 5.21 2.47 2.86
N CYS A 63 6.13 1.59 2.48
CA CYS A 63 7.22 1.19 3.34
C CYS A 63 8.52 1.04 2.56
N GLY A 64 9.65 1.31 3.22
CA GLY A 64 11.00 1.16 2.70
C GLY A 64 11.46 -0.29 2.73
N ALA A 65 12.69 -0.54 3.16
CA ALA A 65 13.25 -1.88 3.21
C ALA A 65 12.75 -2.70 4.41
N ASP A 66 12.81 -4.02 4.29
CA ASP A 66 12.61 -4.98 5.38
C ASP A 66 11.25 -4.86 6.10
N CYS A 67 10.23 -4.44 5.37
CA CYS A 67 8.90 -4.22 5.92
C CYS A 67 8.10 -5.52 6.02
N ASN A 68 7.15 -5.57 6.95
CA ASN A 68 6.25 -6.71 7.10
C ASN A 68 4.79 -6.26 6.96
N VAL A 69 4.06 -6.82 6.01
CA VAL A 69 2.69 -6.43 5.70
C VAL A 69 1.77 -7.65 5.77
N ALA A 70 0.89 -7.67 6.77
CA ALA A 70 -0.14 -8.69 6.95
C ALA A 70 -1.49 -8.16 6.45
N CYS A 71 -1.96 -8.71 5.33
CA CYS A 71 -3.18 -8.33 4.66
C CYS A 71 -4.25 -9.41 4.75
N VAL A 72 -5.21 -9.16 5.64
CA VAL A 72 -6.43 -9.95 5.85
C VAL A 72 -7.68 -9.14 5.45
N GLY A 73 -7.52 -7.86 5.11
CA GLY A 73 -8.61 -6.97 4.72
C GLY A 73 -9.30 -7.34 3.41
N LYS A 74 -10.34 -6.57 3.09
CA LYS A 74 -11.06 -6.68 1.81
C LYS A 74 -10.21 -6.17 0.65
N SER A 75 -9.44 -5.11 0.88
CA SER A 75 -8.54 -4.52 -0.10
C SER A 75 -7.27 -4.03 0.56
N CYS A 76 -6.12 -4.40 0.01
CA CYS A 76 -4.81 -3.98 0.49
C CYS A 76 -4.02 -3.43 -0.69
N THR A 77 -3.56 -2.19 -0.60
CA THR A 77 -2.70 -1.57 -1.61
C THR A 77 -1.45 -1.03 -0.94
N HIS A 78 -0.30 -1.68 -1.15
CA HIS A 78 0.93 -1.27 -0.50
C HIS A 78 2.09 -1.18 -1.48
N THR A 79 2.94 -0.18 -1.25
CA THR A 79 4.28 -0.10 -1.87
C THR A 79 5.31 -0.47 -0.81
N VAL A 80 6.14 -1.47 -1.09
CA VAL A 80 7.19 -1.93 -0.17
C VAL A 80 8.55 -1.94 -0.88
N GLY A 81 9.62 -1.68 -0.15
CA GLY A 81 10.99 -1.77 -0.65
C GLY A 81 11.56 -3.17 -0.55
N GLU A 82 12.86 -3.29 -0.83
CA GLU A 82 13.59 -4.55 -0.83
C GLU A 82 13.58 -5.26 0.54
N GLY A 83 13.70 -6.59 0.54
CA GLY A 83 13.69 -7.40 1.76
C GLY A 83 12.32 -7.57 2.41
N SER A 84 11.29 -6.88 1.91
CA SER A 84 9.97 -6.87 2.55
C SER A 84 9.22 -8.20 2.41
N ASN A 85 8.45 -8.54 3.44
CA ASN A 85 7.58 -9.70 3.48
C ASN A 85 6.11 -9.27 3.50
N VAL A 86 5.32 -9.83 2.59
CA VAL A 86 3.90 -9.49 2.45
C VAL A 86 3.07 -10.76 2.45
N SER A 87 2.12 -10.85 3.37
CA SER A 87 1.21 -11.98 3.51
C SER A 87 -0.20 -11.55 3.17
N CYS A 88 -0.72 -12.01 2.03
CA CYS A 88 -2.04 -11.69 1.51
C CYS A 88 -2.97 -12.90 1.62
N THR A 89 -3.73 -12.97 2.71
CA THR A 89 -4.54 -14.14 3.04
C THR A 89 -5.96 -14.05 2.49
N SER A 90 -6.50 -12.83 2.34
CA SER A 90 -7.87 -12.59 1.88
C SER A 90 -8.00 -11.26 1.15
N GLY A 91 -9.09 -11.12 0.39
CA GLY A 91 -9.43 -9.90 -0.34
C GLY A 91 -8.59 -9.66 -1.58
N THR A 92 -8.62 -8.43 -2.07
CA THR A 92 -7.80 -7.95 -3.18
C THR A 92 -6.51 -7.38 -2.63
N CYS A 93 -5.38 -8.04 -2.87
CA CYS A 93 -4.07 -7.48 -2.58
C CYS A 93 -3.43 -6.92 -3.85
N ASN A 94 -3.04 -5.65 -3.83
CA ASN A 94 -2.27 -4.97 -4.86
C ASN A 94 -0.95 -4.51 -4.26
N ILE A 95 0.13 -5.23 -4.55
CA ILE A 95 1.43 -4.98 -3.93
C ILE A 95 2.41 -4.52 -5.00
N THR A 96 3.06 -3.39 -4.74
CA THR A 96 4.18 -2.90 -5.54
C THR A 96 5.46 -3.09 -4.75
N CYS A 97 6.34 -3.95 -5.24
CA CYS A 97 7.65 -4.12 -4.63
C CYS A 97 8.71 -3.36 -5.41
N ASN A 98 9.49 -2.54 -4.72
CA ASN A 98 10.63 -1.83 -5.27
C ASN A 98 11.91 -2.57 -4.85
N GLY A 99 12.39 -3.45 -5.72
CA GLY A 99 13.42 -4.46 -5.42
C GLY A 99 12.83 -5.83 -5.07
N SER A 100 13.63 -6.64 -4.36
CA SER A 100 13.24 -8.01 -4.02
C SER A 100 12.28 -8.06 -2.83
N CYS A 101 11.17 -8.78 -2.93
CA CYS A 101 10.20 -8.92 -1.84
C CYS A 101 9.61 -10.33 -1.85
N SER A 102 9.24 -10.84 -0.67
CA SER A 102 8.53 -12.11 -0.54
C SER A 102 7.04 -11.84 -0.41
N VAL A 103 6.21 -12.38 -1.30
CA VAL A 103 4.76 -12.23 -1.24
C VAL A 103 4.07 -13.58 -1.26
N VAL A 104 3.39 -13.89 -0.17
CA VAL A 104 2.66 -15.15 0.01
C VAL A 104 1.15 -14.90 -0.11
N GLY A 105 0.48 -15.72 -0.91
CA GLY A 105 -0.97 -15.73 -1.04
C GLY A 105 -1.48 -15.21 -2.40
N SER A 106 -2.77 -14.87 -2.46
CA SER A 106 -3.41 -14.43 -3.71
C SER A 106 -3.28 -12.91 -3.86
N THR A 107 -2.34 -12.47 -4.68
CA THR A 107 -2.01 -11.04 -4.84
C THR A 107 -1.77 -10.64 -6.29
N SER A 108 -2.21 -9.43 -6.63
CA SER A 108 -1.78 -8.68 -7.81
C SER A 108 -0.43 -8.03 -7.48
N LEU A 109 0.64 -8.73 -7.83
CA LEU A 109 2.01 -8.29 -7.59
C LEU A 109 2.60 -7.55 -8.79
N THR A 110 3.15 -6.36 -8.54
CA THR A 110 3.96 -5.56 -9.47
C THR A 110 5.39 -5.44 -8.92
N CYS A 111 6.38 -5.82 -9.73
CA CYS A 111 7.80 -5.70 -9.37
C CYS A 111 8.42 -4.52 -10.12
N VAL A 112 8.99 -3.57 -9.39
CA VAL A 112 9.75 -2.43 -9.93
C VAL A 112 11.22 -2.71 -9.67
N GLY A 113 12.03 -2.77 -10.73
CA GLY A 113 13.47 -3.05 -10.62
C GLY A 113 13.85 -4.53 -10.40
N SER A 114 12.88 -5.42 -10.23
CA SER A 114 13.07 -6.88 -10.06
C SER A 114 12.14 -7.69 -10.98
N THR A 115 12.41 -8.99 -11.10
CA THR A 115 11.57 -9.93 -11.86
C THR A 115 10.52 -10.57 -10.97
N LYS A 116 9.35 -10.91 -11.53
CA LYS A 116 8.30 -11.60 -10.78
C LYS A 116 8.63 -13.08 -10.65
N GLY A 117 8.85 -13.53 -9.43
CA GLY A 117 9.03 -14.94 -9.05
C GLY A 117 7.71 -15.65 -8.72
N LEU A 118 7.82 -16.93 -8.37
CA LEU A 118 6.68 -17.77 -7.95
C LEU A 118 6.08 -17.36 -6.60
N MET A 119 6.88 -16.75 -5.73
CA MET A 119 6.52 -16.38 -4.36
C MET A 119 6.84 -14.91 -4.04
N GLY A 120 7.00 -14.04 -5.05
CA GLY A 120 7.43 -12.66 -4.82
C GLY A 120 8.11 -11.99 -6.00
N CYS A 121 8.94 -11.00 -5.71
CA CYS A 121 9.83 -10.35 -6.66
C CYS A 121 11.28 -10.72 -6.32
N ASP A 122 12.04 -11.17 -7.33
CA ASP A 122 13.45 -11.56 -7.26
C ASP A 122 14.30 -10.67 -8.19
#